data_AF-A0A413VIE5-F1
#
_entry.id   AF-A0A413VIE5-F1
#
_cell.length_a   1.000
_cell.length_b   1.000
_cell.length_c   1.000
_cell.angle_alpha   90.00
_cell.angle_beta   90.00
_cell.angle_gamma   90.00
#
_symmetry.space_group_name_H-M   'P 1'
#
loop_
_entity.id
_entity.type
_entity.pdbx_description
1 polymer ?
#
loop_
_entity_poly.entity_id
_entity_poly.type
_entity_poly.pdbx_seq_one_letter_code
_entity_poly.pdbx_strand_id
1 'polypeptide(L)'
;MKSTCSFFYASCLTLLLLSGGCNDHSELPNGTDSEWKPIEVSSCRTPLGADVVTRASALTEIKGGTLGLYRKPTNGYTALNNVRYTYHEATLETAAQWMSDDASKAIYVNAATASIYALYPYMEIGGAATNGHGFDGTYVTGMHQQRYYGDSRNEVMISGEVPANNRVPRLELVMKHIYSRLTLRIKNVATETILLKSITLKPKTAYTTEARVNVSTTALTPEQTNTSLDGYSFPFEADDEIYTKGILSDAVDESIEMLWIP
;
A
#
# COMPACT_ATOMS: atom_id res chain seq x y z
N MET A 1 67.63 -28.88 26.41
CA MET A 1 68.70 -29.33 25.49
C MET A 1 68.12 -30.41 24.59
N LYS A 2 68.09 -30.17 23.26
CA LYS A 2 67.70 -31.10 22.17
C LYS A 2 66.21 -31.53 22.15
N SER A 3 65.49 -31.58 21.04
CA SER A 3 65.76 -31.28 19.63
C SER A 3 64.42 -31.11 18.92
N THR A 4 64.46 -30.33 17.85
CA THR A 4 63.42 -29.85 16.94
C THR A 4 62.89 -30.88 15.93
N CYS A 5 61.77 -30.49 15.29
CA CYS A 5 61.29 -30.80 13.93
C CYS A 5 60.67 -32.17 13.66
N SER A 6 59.69 -32.37 12.77
CA SER A 6 58.72 -31.57 12.00
C SER A 6 58.39 -32.47 10.80
N PHE A 7 57.14 -32.88 10.57
CA PHE A 7 56.62 -33.27 9.24
C PHE A 7 55.08 -33.20 9.34
N PHE A 8 54.43 -32.11 8.91
CA PHE A 8 53.94 -31.88 7.54
C PHE A 8 53.14 -33.06 6.95
N TYR A 9 51.84 -33.06 7.24
CA TYR A 9 50.77 -33.46 6.31
C TYR A 9 49.60 -32.50 6.62
N ALA A 10 49.52 -31.36 5.94
CA ALA A 10 48.91 -31.21 4.62
C ALA A 10 47.41 -31.57 4.65
N SER A 11 46.60 -30.52 4.74
CA SER A 11 45.37 -30.32 3.98
C SER A 11 44.32 -31.43 4.01
N CYS A 12 43.29 -31.27 4.85
CA CYS A 12 41.88 -31.17 4.42
C CYS A 12 40.96 -31.11 5.66
N LEU A 13 40.94 -29.99 6.40
CA LEU A 13 40.02 -29.81 7.52
C LEU A 13 39.34 -28.42 7.46
N THR A 14 38.78 -28.10 6.29
CA THR A 14 37.87 -26.96 6.11
C THR A 14 36.93 -27.27 4.95
N LEU A 15 35.93 -28.11 5.17
CA LEU A 15 34.60 -28.15 4.53
C LEU A 15 33.91 -29.43 5.01
N LEU A 16 32.58 -29.39 5.17
CA LEU A 16 31.72 -30.42 5.77
C LEU A 16 31.74 -30.45 7.30
N LEU A 17 31.01 -29.50 7.90
CA LEU A 17 29.89 -29.80 8.81
C LEU A 17 29.00 -28.55 8.99
N LEU A 18 28.81 -27.78 7.90
CA LEU A 18 27.76 -26.75 7.80
C LEU A 18 26.60 -27.33 6.98
N SER A 19 25.97 -28.34 7.55
CA SER A 19 24.64 -28.83 7.16
C SER A 19 23.92 -29.34 8.40
N GLY A 20 23.96 -28.54 9.48
CA GLY A 20 22.91 -28.55 10.48
C GLY A 20 21.73 -27.83 9.88
N GLY A 21 20.87 -28.57 9.20
CA GLY A 21 19.59 -28.07 8.73
C GLY A 21 18.87 -27.38 9.87
N CYS A 22 18.43 -26.16 9.59
CA CYS A 22 17.52 -25.39 10.42
C CYS A 22 16.21 -26.18 10.55
N ASN A 23 16.17 -27.11 11.51
CA ASN A 23 14.93 -27.67 12.04
C ASN A 23 14.61 -26.94 13.35
N ASP A 24 14.63 -25.61 13.32
CA ASP A 24 13.81 -24.86 14.25
C ASP A 24 12.37 -24.99 13.75
N HIS A 25 11.76 -26.15 14.03
CA HIS A 25 10.36 -26.16 14.38
C HIS A 25 10.22 -25.31 15.64
N SER A 26 10.17 -23.98 15.49
CA SER A 26 9.46 -23.18 16.48
C SER A 26 8.07 -23.79 16.47
N GLU A 27 7.69 -24.42 17.59
CA GLU A 27 6.36 -25.00 17.75
C GLU A 27 5.35 -23.93 17.31
N LEU A 28 4.72 -24.16 16.16
CA LEU A 28 3.68 -23.28 15.64
C LEU A 28 2.63 -23.15 16.75
N PRO A 29 2.06 -21.96 17.00
CA PRO A 29 1.10 -21.77 18.07
C PRO A 29 0.01 -22.85 17.96
N ASN A 30 -0.31 -23.52 19.09
CA ASN A 30 -1.30 -24.58 19.24
C ASN A 30 -2.69 -24.18 18.74
N GLY A 31 -2.91 -24.10 17.43
CA GLY A 31 -4.21 -23.98 16.81
C GLY A 31 -4.77 -25.38 16.61
N THR A 32 -5.80 -25.74 17.36
CA THR A 32 -6.57 -26.96 17.06
C THR A 32 -7.44 -26.72 15.83
N ASP A 33 -7.83 -27.77 15.11
CA ASP A 33 -8.63 -27.62 13.90
C ASP A 33 -10.02 -27.00 14.15
N SER A 34 -10.47 -26.97 15.41
CA SER A 34 -11.75 -26.39 15.86
C SER A 34 -11.65 -24.95 16.39
N GLU A 35 -10.46 -24.41 16.61
CA GLU A 35 -10.28 -23.08 17.20
C GLU A 35 -10.42 -21.96 16.16
N TRP A 36 -11.16 -20.91 16.51
CA TRP A 36 -11.25 -19.68 15.72
C TRP A 36 -10.46 -18.57 16.40
N LYS A 37 -9.60 -17.88 15.65
CA LYS A 37 -8.83 -16.73 16.13
C LYS A 37 -9.15 -15.47 15.34
N PRO A 38 -9.25 -14.29 15.99
CA PRO A 38 -9.38 -13.04 15.27
C PRO A 38 -8.07 -12.74 14.53
N ILE A 39 -8.20 -12.11 13.37
CA ILE A 39 -7.08 -11.58 12.62
C ILE A 39 -6.58 -10.31 13.31
N GLU A 40 -5.26 -10.27 13.50
CA GLU A 40 -4.52 -9.10 13.97
C GLU A 40 -3.63 -8.61 12.82
N VAL A 41 -3.63 -7.31 12.50
CA VAL A 41 -2.68 -6.79 11.52
C VAL A 41 -1.51 -6.18 12.29
N SER A 42 -0.36 -6.86 12.24
CA SER A 42 0.85 -6.48 12.97
C SER A 42 1.67 -5.41 12.25
N SER A 43 1.57 -5.35 10.92
CA SER A 43 2.20 -4.27 10.15
C SER A 43 1.46 -4.00 8.85
N CYS A 44 1.46 -2.74 8.44
CA CYS A 44 0.92 -2.29 7.16
C CYS A 44 1.98 -1.41 6.51
N ARG A 45 2.50 -1.83 5.35
CA ARG A 45 3.65 -1.19 4.71
C ARG A 45 3.36 -0.84 3.27
N THR A 46 3.99 0.22 2.76
CA THR A 46 3.96 0.60 1.34
C THR A 46 5.39 0.79 0.81
N PRO A 47 5.68 0.46 -0.45
CA PRO A 47 6.93 0.83 -1.12
C PRO A 47 7.30 2.33 -0.98
N LEU A 48 8.56 2.62 -0.67
CA LEU A 48 9.16 3.95 -0.74
C LEU A 48 9.51 4.28 -2.19
N GLY A 49 8.81 5.27 -2.75
CA GLY A 49 9.08 5.77 -4.10
C GLY A 49 8.43 4.93 -5.20
N ALA A 50 8.31 5.54 -6.37
CA ALA A 50 7.71 4.92 -7.56
C ALA A 50 8.36 3.56 -7.87
N ASP A 51 7.57 2.63 -8.43
CA ASP A 51 7.90 1.22 -8.73
C ASP A 51 9.16 0.97 -9.59
N VAL A 52 9.93 1.99 -9.92
CA VAL A 52 11.17 1.92 -10.70
C VAL A 52 12.37 2.36 -9.84
N VAL A 53 12.78 1.48 -8.92
CA VAL A 53 14.11 1.52 -8.31
C VAL A 53 14.75 0.15 -8.53
N THR A 54 15.95 0.10 -9.11
CA THR A 54 16.71 -1.13 -9.42
C THR A 54 17.28 -1.85 -8.18
N ARG A 55 16.77 -1.51 -7.00
CA ARG A 55 17.09 -2.11 -5.69
C ARG A 55 15.78 -2.52 -5.04
N ALA A 56 15.81 -3.53 -4.15
CA ALA A 56 14.64 -3.92 -3.38
C ALA A 56 13.98 -2.67 -2.77
N SER A 57 12.69 -2.45 -3.06
CA SER A 57 11.99 -1.26 -2.57
C SER A 57 12.02 -1.29 -1.04
N ALA A 58 12.49 -0.19 -0.44
CA ALA A 58 12.41 -0.02 0.99
C ALA A 58 10.93 0.13 1.34
N LEU A 59 10.44 -0.60 2.33
CA LEU A 59 9.04 -0.51 2.76
C LEU A 59 8.93 0.51 3.89
N THR A 60 7.99 1.45 3.78
CA THR A 60 7.60 2.36 4.86
C THR A 60 6.37 1.83 5.58
N GLU A 61 6.41 1.83 6.90
CA GLU A 61 5.28 1.51 7.75
C GLU A 61 4.24 2.64 7.72
N ILE A 62 2.99 2.30 7.45
CA ILE A 62 1.83 3.16 7.60
C ILE A 62 1.45 3.13 9.08
N LYS A 63 1.59 4.27 9.77
CA LYS A 63 1.37 4.40 11.22
C LYS A 63 0.19 5.34 11.54
N GLY A 64 -0.96 5.10 10.92
CA GLY A 64 -2.14 5.91 11.16
C GLY A 64 -3.25 5.71 10.13
N GLY A 65 -4.47 6.06 10.52
CA GLY A 65 -5.67 5.96 9.69
C GLY A 65 -6.41 4.64 9.89
N THR A 66 -7.10 4.20 8.84
CA THR A 66 -8.06 3.10 8.87
C THR A 66 -7.89 2.19 7.66
N LEU A 67 -8.16 0.90 7.83
CA LEU A 67 -8.14 -0.14 6.80
C LEU A 67 -9.54 -0.72 6.61
N GLY A 68 -9.85 -1.09 5.37
CA GLY A 68 -10.94 -2.00 5.05
C GLY A 68 -10.40 -3.39 4.75
N LEU A 69 -10.74 -4.39 5.56
CA LEU A 69 -10.34 -5.79 5.33
C LEU A 69 -11.45 -6.60 4.67
N TYR A 70 -11.05 -7.51 3.80
CA TYR A 70 -11.92 -8.39 3.01
C TYR A 70 -11.48 -9.83 3.16
N ARG A 71 -12.44 -10.75 3.20
CA ARG A 71 -12.19 -12.19 3.16
C ARG A 71 -13.01 -12.82 2.04
N LYS A 72 -12.35 -13.55 1.14
CA LYS A 72 -13.06 -14.30 0.09
C LYS A 72 -13.86 -15.49 0.65
N PRO A 73 -14.94 -15.90 -0.03
CA PRO A 73 -15.69 -17.10 0.30
C PRO A 73 -14.99 -18.38 -0.24
N THR A 74 -13.73 -18.60 0.15
CA THR A 74 -12.93 -19.77 -0.24
C THR A 74 -12.73 -20.70 0.95
N ASN A 75 -12.46 -21.98 0.70
CA ASN A 75 -12.09 -22.97 1.74
C ASN A 75 -13.08 -23.06 2.92
N GLY A 76 -14.38 -22.93 2.66
CA GLY A 76 -15.44 -23.03 3.67
C GLY A 76 -15.73 -21.75 4.46
N TYR A 77 -15.05 -20.64 4.15
CA TYR A 77 -15.36 -19.35 4.73
C TYR A 77 -16.54 -18.66 4.04
N THR A 78 -17.28 -17.85 4.79
CA THR A 78 -18.21 -16.86 4.22
C THR A 78 -17.44 -15.60 3.81
N ALA A 79 -17.93 -14.91 2.79
CA ALA A 79 -17.37 -13.62 2.39
C ALA A 79 -17.57 -12.59 3.51
N LEU A 80 -16.54 -11.80 3.79
CA LEU A 80 -16.62 -10.60 4.63
C LEU A 80 -16.08 -9.44 3.83
N ASN A 81 -16.81 -8.33 3.85
CA ASN A 81 -16.49 -7.18 3.00
C ASN A 81 -16.26 -5.94 3.87
N ASN A 82 -15.13 -5.28 3.65
CA ASN A 82 -14.78 -3.98 4.18
C ASN A 82 -14.95 -3.86 5.70
N VAL A 83 -14.42 -4.82 6.43
CA VAL A 83 -14.36 -4.78 7.88
C VAL A 83 -13.35 -3.71 8.28
N ARG A 84 -13.83 -2.68 8.98
CA ARG A 84 -13.01 -1.55 9.40
C ARG A 84 -12.02 -1.96 10.49
N TYR A 85 -10.76 -1.63 10.28
CA TYR A 85 -9.67 -1.75 11.24
C TYR A 85 -9.00 -0.37 11.43
N THR A 86 -8.70 0.02 12.65
CA THR A 86 -8.06 1.31 12.97
C THR A 86 -6.65 1.07 13.51
N TYR A 87 -5.72 1.95 13.15
CA TYR A 87 -4.38 1.91 13.72
C TYR A 87 -4.40 2.40 15.17
N HIS A 88 -3.84 1.58 16.06
CA HIS A 88 -3.59 1.95 17.45
C HIS A 88 -2.08 2.00 17.68
N GLU A 89 -1.61 3.15 18.17
CA GLU A 89 -0.21 3.32 18.55
C GLU A 89 0.16 2.38 19.71
N ALA A 90 1.45 2.07 19.80
CA ALA A 90 1.97 1.28 20.91
C ALA A 90 1.78 2.04 22.22
N THR A 91 1.39 1.32 23.26
CA THR A 91 1.37 1.82 24.64
C THR A 91 2.49 1.11 25.42
N LEU A 92 2.63 1.43 26.71
CA LEU A 92 3.54 0.70 27.60
C LEU A 92 3.15 -0.79 27.75
N GLU A 93 1.91 -1.16 27.44
CA GLU A 93 1.36 -2.49 27.67
C GLU A 93 1.04 -3.25 26.36
N THR A 94 0.96 -2.54 25.24
CA THR A 94 0.53 -3.11 23.95
C THR A 94 1.42 -2.66 22.81
N ALA A 95 1.79 -3.59 21.93
CA ALA A 95 2.43 -3.23 20.66
C ALA A 95 1.47 -2.43 19.76
N ALA A 96 2.02 -1.63 18.85
CA ALA A 96 1.23 -0.97 17.83
C ALA A 96 0.59 -2.03 16.92
N GLN A 97 -0.69 -1.86 16.60
CA GLN A 97 -1.44 -2.85 15.83
C GLN A 97 -2.66 -2.22 15.18
N TRP A 98 -3.14 -2.84 14.10
CA TRP A 98 -4.46 -2.53 13.59
C TRP A 98 -5.47 -3.53 14.12
N MET A 99 -6.54 -3.02 14.71
CA MET A 99 -7.61 -3.82 15.28
C MET A 99 -8.95 -3.38 14.72
N SER A 100 -9.91 -4.29 14.70
CA SER A 100 -11.28 -3.89 14.39
C SER A 100 -11.84 -2.99 15.49
N ASP A 101 -12.52 -1.91 15.10
CA ASP A 101 -13.22 -1.03 16.03
C ASP A 101 -14.34 -1.76 16.80
N ASP A 102 -14.79 -2.90 16.27
CA ASP A 102 -15.83 -3.74 16.84
C ASP A 102 -15.38 -5.21 16.84
N ALA A 103 -15.04 -5.74 18.01
CA ALA A 103 -14.56 -7.10 18.18
C ALA A 103 -15.56 -8.17 17.69
N SER A 104 -16.85 -7.84 17.63
CA SER A 104 -17.89 -8.73 17.06
C SER A 104 -17.87 -8.77 15.53
N LYS A 105 -17.27 -7.75 14.90
CA LYS A 105 -17.10 -7.63 13.44
C LYS A 105 -15.70 -8.01 12.97
N ALA A 106 -14.77 -8.26 13.89
CA ALA A 106 -13.42 -8.73 13.55
C ALA A 106 -13.47 -9.97 12.64
N ILE A 107 -12.48 -10.09 11.75
CA ILE A 107 -12.40 -11.26 10.88
C ILE A 107 -11.80 -12.41 11.68
N TYR A 108 -12.54 -13.52 11.81
CA TYR A 108 -12.04 -14.74 12.47
C TYR A 108 -11.60 -15.79 11.44
N VAL A 109 -10.55 -16.53 11.76
CA VAL A 109 -10.01 -17.64 10.95
C VAL A 109 -9.91 -18.91 11.78
N ASN A 110 -10.22 -20.05 11.17
CA ASN A 110 -10.00 -21.40 11.69
C ASN A 110 -8.78 -22.04 11.01
N ALA A 111 -8.63 -23.36 11.07
CA ALA A 111 -7.49 -24.07 10.47
C ALA A 111 -7.44 -24.01 8.94
N ALA A 112 -8.57 -23.78 8.25
CA ALA A 112 -8.58 -23.59 6.81
C ALA A 112 -7.93 -22.24 6.45
N THR A 113 -7.23 -22.20 5.31
CA THR A 113 -6.60 -20.96 4.84
C THR A 113 -7.64 -20.02 4.24
N ALA A 114 -7.79 -18.85 4.82
CA ALA A 114 -8.57 -17.73 4.30
C ALA A 114 -7.70 -16.86 3.37
N SER A 115 -8.32 -16.30 2.33
CA SER A 115 -7.70 -15.28 1.47
C SER A 115 -8.15 -13.90 1.92
N ILE A 116 -7.23 -13.11 2.46
CA ILE A 116 -7.48 -11.77 3.01
C ILE A 116 -6.93 -10.70 2.07
N TYR A 117 -7.66 -9.59 1.96
CA TYR A 117 -7.26 -8.40 1.19
C TYR A 117 -7.54 -7.15 2.00
N ALA A 118 -6.83 -6.07 1.71
CA ALA A 118 -6.94 -4.81 2.43
C ALA A 118 -7.05 -3.62 1.47
N LEU A 119 -7.72 -2.58 1.94
CA LEU A 119 -7.86 -1.26 1.33
C LEU A 119 -7.43 -0.20 2.36
N TYR A 120 -6.64 0.78 1.91
CA TYR A 120 -6.27 1.95 2.69
C TYR A 120 -6.48 3.24 1.87
N PRO A 121 -6.98 4.33 2.46
CA PRO A 121 -7.70 4.35 3.74
C PRO A 121 -9.05 3.61 3.64
N TYR A 122 -9.66 3.27 4.77
CA TYR A 122 -11.04 2.76 4.80
C TYR A 122 -12.00 3.77 4.16
N MET A 123 -12.87 3.29 3.29
CA MET A 123 -13.96 4.06 2.68
C MET A 123 -15.29 3.39 3.04
N GLU A 124 -16.26 4.15 3.55
CA GLU A 124 -17.54 3.60 4.02
C GLU A 124 -18.40 3.06 2.86
N ILE A 125 -19.08 1.94 3.08
CA ILE A 125 -20.03 1.36 2.11
C ILE A 125 -21.43 1.89 2.44
N GLY A 126 -21.77 3.06 1.91
CA GLY A 126 -23.10 3.66 2.07
C GLY A 126 -23.43 4.52 0.87
N GLY A 127 -24.62 4.30 0.28
CA GLY A 127 -25.07 4.99 -0.93
C GLY A 127 -24.92 6.51 -0.83
N ALA A 128 -24.29 7.08 -1.86
CA ALA A 128 -23.92 8.48 -1.98
C ALA A 128 -22.82 8.95 -0.99
N ALA A 129 -21.58 8.48 -1.20
CA ALA A 129 -20.42 9.18 -0.69
C ALA A 129 -20.39 10.58 -1.35
N THR A 130 -20.37 11.63 -0.55
CA THR A 130 -20.07 13.00 -0.98
C THR A 130 -18.67 13.00 -1.59
N ASN A 131 -18.65 13.06 -2.93
CA ASN A 131 -17.55 12.78 -3.90
C ASN A 131 -17.65 11.44 -4.67
N GLY A 132 -18.86 10.89 -4.83
CA GLY A 132 -19.28 10.24 -6.09
C GLY A 132 -19.25 8.72 -6.17
N HIS A 133 -18.62 7.96 -5.28
CA HIS A 133 -18.31 6.55 -5.59
C HIS A 133 -18.54 5.56 -4.45
N GLY A 134 -19.50 4.66 -4.65
CA GLY A 134 -19.88 3.62 -3.70
C GLY A 134 -19.25 2.27 -4.03
N PHE A 135 -18.62 1.66 -3.03
CA PHE A 135 -18.00 0.34 -3.09
C PHE A 135 -19.04 -0.80 -3.26
N ASP A 136 -18.88 -1.69 -4.24
CA ASP A 136 -19.66 -2.94 -4.37
C ASP A 136 -18.80 -4.13 -4.01
N GLY A 137 -18.89 -4.61 -2.75
CA GLY A 137 -18.43 -5.91 -2.23
C GLY A 137 -16.92 -6.25 -2.31
N THR A 138 -16.29 -5.96 -3.44
CA THR A 138 -14.90 -6.21 -3.79
C THR A 138 -14.31 -5.11 -4.67
N TYR A 139 -15.07 -4.08 -5.07
CA TYR A 139 -14.58 -3.02 -5.97
C TYR A 139 -14.41 -1.68 -5.25
N VAL A 140 -13.19 -1.14 -5.25
CA VAL A 140 -12.99 0.31 -5.11
C VAL A 140 -13.56 0.96 -6.36
N THR A 141 -14.59 1.77 -6.22
CA THR A 141 -15.23 2.44 -7.36
C THR A 141 -14.79 3.89 -7.47
N GLY A 142 -14.81 4.39 -8.70
CA GLY A 142 -14.67 5.79 -9.06
C GLY A 142 -13.43 6.47 -8.53
N MET A 143 -12.35 5.83 -8.89
CA MET A 143 -11.10 6.54 -9.01
C MET A 143 -11.27 7.66 -10.03
N HIS A 144 -10.89 8.87 -9.66
CA HIS A 144 -10.73 9.99 -10.57
C HIS A 144 -9.32 10.56 -10.53
N GLN A 145 -8.98 11.23 -11.62
CA GLN A 145 -7.83 12.12 -11.70
C GLN A 145 -7.96 13.23 -10.65
N GLN A 146 -6.95 13.41 -9.80
CA GLN A 146 -7.02 14.39 -8.71
C GLN A 146 -5.66 15.00 -8.39
N ARG A 147 -5.66 16.22 -7.84
CA ARG A 147 -4.44 16.85 -7.33
C ARG A 147 -3.92 16.09 -6.12
N TYR A 148 -2.61 15.95 -6.02
CA TYR A 148 -1.95 15.36 -4.87
C TYR A 148 -1.53 16.44 -3.88
N TYR A 149 -2.00 16.33 -2.63
CA TYR A 149 -1.74 17.30 -1.56
C TYR A 149 -0.71 16.80 -0.53
N GLY A 150 -0.01 15.69 -0.79
CA GLY A 150 0.98 15.16 0.14
C GLY A 150 0.41 14.46 1.37
N ASP A 151 -0.91 14.25 1.43
CA ASP A 151 -1.54 13.48 2.50
C ASP A 151 -1.85 12.04 2.05
N SER A 152 -1.69 11.09 2.96
CA SER A 152 -1.94 9.67 2.71
C SER A 152 -3.43 9.34 2.55
N ARG A 153 -4.33 10.30 2.77
CA ARG A 153 -5.79 10.12 2.65
C ARG A 153 -6.25 10.16 1.20
N ASN A 154 -5.53 10.86 0.34
CA ASN A 154 -5.81 10.88 -1.10
C ASN A 154 -5.16 9.69 -1.84
N GLU A 155 -4.21 9.00 -1.21
CA GLU A 155 -3.54 7.85 -1.78
C GLU A 155 -4.29 6.57 -1.44
N VAL A 156 -5.21 6.18 -2.33
CA VAL A 156 -5.84 4.88 -2.21
C VAL A 156 -4.81 3.79 -2.53
N MET A 157 -4.71 2.79 -1.65
CA MET A 157 -3.79 1.66 -1.76
C MET A 157 -4.53 0.38 -1.43
N ILE A 158 -4.08 -0.72 -2.02
CA ILE A 158 -4.67 -2.04 -1.80
C ILE A 158 -3.59 -3.08 -1.61
N SER A 159 -3.88 -4.12 -0.84
CA SER A 159 -2.97 -5.25 -0.70
C SER A 159 -3.17 -6.25 -1.84
N GLY A 160 -2.17 -7.12 -2.03
CA GLY A 160 -2.41 -8.41 -2.66
C GLY A 160 -3.18 -9.35 -1.72
N GLU A 161 -3.39 -10.59 -2.19
CA GLU A 161 -3.89 -11.67 -1.33
C GLU A 161 -2.89 -12.00 -0.22
N VAL A 162 -3.37 -12.03 1.01
CA VAL A 162 -2.62 -12.47 2.19
C VAL A 162 -3.30 -13.71 2.76
N PRO A 163 -2.65 -14.89 2.75
CA PRO A 163 -3.21 -16.10 3.33
C PRO A 163 -3.19 -16.01 4.88
N ALA A 164 -4.28 -16.45 5.52
CA ALA A 164 -4.43 -16.41 6.97
C ALA A 164 -5.09 -17.69 7.50
N ASN A 165 -4.70 -18.16 8.68
CA ASN A 165 -5.37 -19.25 9.39
C ASN A 165 -5.15 -19.11 10.91
N ASN A 166 -5.75 -19.98 11.73
CA ASN A 166 -5.63 -19.91 13.19
C ASN A 166 -4.21 -20.20 13.76
N ARG A 167 -3.28 -20.71 12.94
CA ARG A 167 -1.87 -20.88 13.30
C ARG A 167 -1.04 -19.64 12.95
N VAL A 168 -1.50 -18.87 11.95
CA VAL A 168 -0.91 -17.61 11.49
C VAL A 168 -2.01 -16.53 11.38
N PRO A 169 -2.61 -16.10 12.51
CA PRO A 169 -3.69 -15.11 12.50
C PRO A 169 -3.17 -13.66 12.40
N ARG A 170 -1.85 -13.47 12.54
CA ARG A 170 -1.18 -12.16 12.42
C ARG A 170 -0.80 -11.89 10.98
N LEU A 171 -1.28 -10.78 10.43
CA LEU A 171 -1.03 -10.37 9.05
C LEU A 171 -0.01 -9.25 8.97
N GLU A 172 0.87 -9.39 7.99
CA GLU A 172 1.67 -8.30 7.46
C GLU A 172 1.12 -7.90 6.09
N LEU A 173 0.67 -6.66 5.96
CA LEU A 173 0.13 -6.13 4.71
C LEU A 173 1.21 -5.34 3.97
N VAL A 174 1.35 -5.64 2.67
CA VAL A 174 2.09 -4.80 1.73
C VAL A 174 1.09 -4.17 0.77
N MET A 175 0.88 -2.88 0.94
CA MET A 175 -0.03 -2.04 0.19
C MET A 175 0.65 -1.56 -1.09
N LYS A 176 -0.12 -1.48 -2.17
CA LYS A 176 0.32 -0.97 -3.47
C LYS A 176 -0.58 0.19 -3.87
N HIS A 177 0.02 1.26 -4.37
CA HIS A 177 -0.72 2.39 -4.90
C HIS A 177 -1.51 1.97 -6.15
N ILE A 178 -2.77 2.43 -6.25
CA ILE A 178 -3.59 2.21 -7.44
C ILE A 178 -3.46 3.35 -8.46
N TYR A 179 -2.98 4.51 -8.01
CA TYR A 179 -2.71 5.67 -8.85
C TYR A 179 -1.24 5.72 -9.26
N SER A 180 -0.99 6.18 -10.48
CA SER A 180 0.32 6.71 -10.87
C SER A 180 0.46 8.14 -10.36
N ARG A 181 1.63 8.53 -9.85
CA ARG A 181 1.88 9.92 -9.48
C ARG A 181 2.61 10.66 -10.61
N LEU A 182 2.03 11.76 -11.09
CA LEU A 182 2.70 12.67 -12.02
C LEU A 182 3.17 13.93 -11.28
N THR A 183 4.47 14.22 -11.37
CA THR A 183 5.07 15.44 -10.82
C THR A 183 5.48 16.37 -11.96
N LEU A 184 4.85 17.53 -12.04
CA LEU A 184 5.24 18.61 -12.94
C LEU A 184 6.12 19.59 -12.17
N ARG A 185 7.35 19.77 -12.63
CA ARG A 185 8.27 20.78 -12.10
C ARG A 185 8.34 21.94 -13.07
N ILE A 186 8.06 23.14 -12.59
CA ILE A 186 7.95 24.34 -13.40
C ILE A 186 9.02 25.32 -12.96
N LYS A 187 9.90 25.64 -13.90
CA LYS A 187 10.96 26.61 -13.71
C LYS A 187 10.66 27.86 -14.52
N ASN A 188 10.65 29.00 -13.85
CA ASN A 188 10.58 30.30 -14.50
C ASN A 188 11.99 30.83 -14.76
N VAL A 189 12.33 31.00 -16.03
CA VAL A 189 13.62 31.52 -16.48
C VAL A 189 13.59 33.03 -16.78
N ALA A 190 12.43 33.67 -16.62
CA ALA A 190 12.29 35.11 -16.72
C ALA A 190 12.80 35.80 -15.45
N THR A 191 13.06 37.11 -15.51
CA THR A 191 13.46 37.90 -14.33
C THR A 191 12.28 38.22 -13.42
N GLU A 192 11.06 38.25 -13.96
CA GLU A 192 9.83 38.60 -13.23
C GLU A 192 9.12 37.38 -12.66
N THR A 193 8.25 37.62 -11.67
CA THR A 193 7.37 36.58 -11.13
C THR A 193 6.19 36.35 -12.07
N ILE A 194 5.86 35.10 -12.37
CA ILE A 194 4.75 34.71 -13.25
C ILE A 194 3.72 33.91 -12.45
N LEU A 195 2.46 34.34 -12.53
CA LEU A 195 1.31 33.60 -11.99
C LEU A 195 0.87 32.51 -12.96
N LEU A 196 0.82 31.26 -12.49
CA LEU A 196 0.23 30.15 -13.22
C LEU A 196 -1.28 30.09 -12.92
N LYS A 197 -2.11 30.31 -13.94
CA LYS A 197 -3.58 30.29 -13.81
C LYS A 197 -4.22 28.93 -14.08
N SER A 198 -3.58 28.11 -14.91
CA SER A 198 -4.08 26.79 -15.24
C SER A 198 -2.97 25.92 -15.85
N ILE A 199 -3.14 24.61 -15.70
CA ILE A 199 -2.35 23.59 -16.38
C ILE A 199 -3.34 22.56 -16.89
N THR A 200 -3.15 22.12 -18.14
CA THR A 200 -3.98 21.07 -18.74
C THR A 200 -3.09 20.03 -19.41
N LEU A 201 -3.28 18.78 -19.04
CA LEU A 201 -2.61 17.64 -19.66
C LEU A 201 -3.50 17.06 -20.73
N LYS A 202 -3.05 17.14 -21.98
CA LYS A 202 -3.75 16.57 -23.13
C LYS A 202 -3.06 15.28 -23.55
N PRO A 203 -3.67 14.12 -23.32
CA PRO A 203 -3.08 12.87 -23.76
C PRO A 203 -3.22 12.74 -25.28
N LYS A 204 -2.26 12.05 -25.90
CA LYS A 204 -2.24 11.82 -27.35
C LYS A 204 -3.29 10.79 -27.79
N THR A 205 -3.72 9.95 -26.85
CA THR A 205 -4.74 8.91 -27.00
C THR A 205 -5.76 9.05 -25.87
N ALA A 206 -6.91 8.38 -26.00
CA ALA A 206 -7.90 8.38 -24.93
C ALA A 206 -7.27 7.85 -23.63
N TYR A 207 -7.62 8.47 -22.51
CA TYR A 207 -7.16 8.10 -21.18
C TYR A 207 -8.35 7.79 -20.28
N THR A 208 -8.10 7.02 -19.22
CA THR A 208 -9.11 6.68 -18.23
C THR A 208 -9.40 7.86 -17.31
N THR A 209 -10.65 8.30 -17.32
CA THR A 209 -11.15 9.39 -16.45
C THR A 209 -11.84 8.85 -15.21
N GLU A 210 -12.35 7.63 -15.29
CA GLU A 210 -12.94 6.90 -14.17
C GLU A 210 -12.59 5.42 -14.28
N ALA A 211 -12.27 4.83 -13.13
CA ALA A 211 -12.02 3.41 -13.02
C ALA A 211 -12.56 2.83 -11.72
N ARG A 212 -12.69 1.51 -11.72
CA ARG A 212 -12.87 0.72 -10.51
C ARG A 212 -11.75 -0.32 -10.39
N VAL A 213 -11.37 -0.68 -9.18
CA VAL A 213 -10.35 -1.71 -8.92
C VAL A 213 -10.94 -2.79 -8.05
N ASN A 214 -10.85 -4.04 -8.49
CA ASN A 214 -11.24 -5.18 -7.69
C ASN A 214 -10.13 -5.49 -6.67
N VAL A 215 -10.40 -5.27 -5.38
CA VAL A 215 -9.45 -5.55 -4.29
C VAL A 215 -9.20 -7.05 -4.10
N SER A 216 -10.06 -7.89 -4.67
CA SER A 216 -9.99 -9.34 -4.52
C SER A 216 -9.21 -10.03 -5.66
N THR A 217 -8.70 -9.28 -6.65
CA THR A 217 -7.91 -9.86 -7.74
C THR A 217 -6.41 -9.67 -7.50
N THR A 218 -5.61 -10.61 -7.99
CA THR A 218 -4.15 -10.54 -7.92
C THR A 218 -3.56 -9.49 -8.86
N ALA A 219 -4.26 -9.17 -9.95
CA ALA A 219 -3.95 -8.05 -10.83
C ALA A 219 -4.68 -6.81 -10.34
N LEU A 220 -3.92 -5.78 -9.98
CA LEU A 220 -4.42 -4.47 -9.58
C LEU A 220 -4.57 -3.57 -10.82
N THR A 221 -5.32 -4.05 -11.81
CA THR A 221 -5.56 -3.27 -13.03
C THR A 221 -6.88 -2.52 -12.84
N PRO A 222 -6.88 -1.18 -12.95
CA PRO A 222 -8.12 -0.43 -12.98
C PRO A 222 -8.97 -0.89 -14.17
N GLU A 223 -10.19 -1.35 -13.89
CA GLU A 223 -11.20 -1.58 -14.91
C GLU A 223 -11.73 -0.23 -15.38
N GLN A 224 -11.47 0.10 -16.64
CA GLN A 224 -11.90 1.36 -17.25
C GLN A 224 -13.42 1.42 -17.30
N THR A 225 -14.02 2.42 -16.68
CA THR A 225 -15.46 2.68 -16.77
C THR A 225 -15.75 3.84 -17.72
N ASN A 226 -14.85 4.83 -17.79
CA ASN A 226 -14.95 5.96 -18.72
C ASN A 226 -13.59 6.38 -19.29
N THR A 227 -13.60 6.89 -20.52
CA THR A 227 -12.41 7.44 -21.19
C THR A 227 -12.71 8.78 -21.84
N SER A 228 -11.72 9.67 -21.91
CA SER A 228 -11.83 10.94 -22.61
C SER A 228 -10.63 11.23 -23.51
N LEU A 229 -10.83 12.09 -24.51
CA LEU A 229 -9.75 12.76 -25.25
C LEU A 229 -9.58 14.23 -24.79
N ASP A 230 -10.50 14.73 -23.97
CA ASP A 230 -10.45 16.07 -23.42
C ASP A 230 -9.33 16.14 -22.40
N GLY A 231 -8.47 17.15 -22.50
CA GLY A 231 -7.36 17.28 -21.57
C GLY A 231 -7.83 17.38 -20.12
N TYR A 232 -7.11 16.73 -19.21
CA TYR A 232 -7.34 16.90 -17.78
C TYR A 232 -6.77 18.24 -17.34
N SER A 233 -7.63 19.15 -16.90
CA SER A 233 -7.20 20.42 -16.31
C SER A 233 -7.03 20.22 -14.82
N PHE A 234 -5.88 20.64 -14.29
CA PHE A 234 -5.65 20.63 -12.85
C PHE A 234 -6.72 21.49 -12.17
N PRO A 235 -7.37 20.99 -11.11
CA PRO A 235 -8.22 21.82 -10.29
C PRO A 235 -7.31 22.81 -9.55
N PHE A 236 -7.38 24.08 -9.96
CA PHE A 236 -6.92 25.20 -9.17
C PHE A 236 -8.16 25.66 -8.38
N GLU A 237 -8.09 25.59 -7.07
CA GLU A 237 -9.08 26.19 -6.18
C GLU A 237 -9.10 27.72 -6.38
N ALA A 238 -10.18 28.37 -5.96
CA ALA A 238 -10.36 29.81 -6.19
C ALA A 238 -9.20 30.67 -5.62
N ASP A 239 -8.48 30.15 -4.62
CA ASP A 239 -7.34 30.79 -3.95
C ASP A 239 -5.98 30.11 -4.26
N ASP A 240 -5.92 29.17 -5.22
CA ASP A 240 -4.66 28.55 -5.64
C ASP A 240 -3.82 29.51 -6.49
N GLU A 241 -3.03 30.35 -5.85
CA GLU A 241 -2.09 31.23 -6.52
C GLU A 241 -0.68 30.62 -6.58
N ILE A 242 -0.37 29.90 -7.66
CA ILE A 242 0.97 29.33 -7.86
C ILE A 242 1.85 30.35 -8.59
N TYR A 243 2.78 30.95 -7.86
CA TYR A 243 3.71 31.94 -8.37
C TYR A 243 5.08 31.33 -8.66
N THR A 244 5.44 31.27 -9.92
CA THR A 244 6.82 30.93 -10.29
C THR A 244 7.69 32.18 -10.16
N LYS A 245 8.62 32.18 -9.21
CA LYS A 245 9.51 33.33 -8.99
C LYS A 245 10.58 33.40 -10.09
N GLY A 246 11.00 34.62 -10.44
CA GLY A 246 11.99 34.84 -11.50
C GLY A 246 13.39 34.38 -11.12
N ILE A 247 14.27 34.25 -12.11
CA ILE A 247 15.63 33.70 -12.01
C ILE A 247 16.58 34.48 -11.08
N LEU A 248 16.22 35.71 -10.70
CA LEU A 248 16.98 36.55 -9.76
C LEU A 248 16.54 36.36 -8.29
N SER A 249 15.51 35.58 -8.05
CA SER A 249 15.15 35.14 -6.70
C SER A 249 15.86 33.83 -6.39
N ASP A 250 16.35 33.66 -5.16
CA ASP A 250 16.92 32.39 -4.67
C ASP A 250 15.85 31.29 -4.47
N ALA A 251 14.74 31.36 -5.20
CA ALA A 251 13.59 30.50 -5.04
C ALA A 251 13.78 29.15 -5.75
N VAL A 252 13.19 28.12 -5.14
CA VAL A 252 13.17 26.74 -5.64
C VAL A 252 12.14 26.59 -6.76
N ASP A 253 12.33 25.59 -7.64
CA ASP A 253 11.35 25.24 -8.68
C ASP A 253 9.98 24.93 -8.04
N GLU A 254 8.90 25.44 -8.65
CA GLU A 254 7.54 25.12 -8.21
C GLU A 254 7.18 23.71 -8.68
N SER A 255 6.51 22.93 -7.84
CA SER A 255 6.07 21.58 -8.19
C SER A 255 4.59 21.38 -7.95
N ILE A 256 3.93 20.78 -8.92
CA ILE A 256 2.52 20.37 -8.82
C ILE A 256 2.48 18.87 -9.06
N GLU A 257 1.77 18.16 -8.19
CA GLU A 257 1.65 16.71 -8.24
C GLU A 257 0.18 16.30 -8.43
N MET A 258 -0.02 15.17 -9.11
CA MET A 258 -1.34 14.62 -9.43
C MET A 258 -1.33 13.10 -9.31
N LEU A 259 -2.47 12.56 -8.93
CA LEU A 259 -2.79 11.14 -8.99
C LEU A 259 -3.53 10.85 -10.31
N TRP A 260 -2.89 10.03 -11.13
CA TRP A 260 -3.32 9.64 -12.47
C TRP A 260 -3.75 8.18 -12.51
N ILE A 261 -4.84 7.89 -13.22
CA ILE A 261 -5.29 6.50 -13.42
C ILE A 261 -4.46 5.89 -14.55
N PRO A 262 -3.66 4.85 -14.29
CA PRO A 262 -2.81 4.21 -15.30
C PRO A 262 -3.61 3.58 -16.44
#